data_AF-A0A7S1X8U0-F1
#
_entry.id   AF-A0A7S1X8U0-F1
#
_cell.length_a   1.000
_cell.length_b   1.000
_cell.length_c   1.000
_cell.angle_alpha   90.00
_cell.angle_beta   90.00
_cell.angle_gamma   90.00
#
_symmetry.space_group_name_H-M   'P 1'
#
loop_
_entity.id
_entity.type
_entity.pdbx_description
1 polymer ?
#
loop_
_entity_poly.entity_id
_entity_poly.type
_entity_poly.pdbx_seq_one_letter_code
_entity_poly.pdbx_strand_id
1 'polypeptide(L)'
;AAGKSGFGYRQSPFQQLPKSSVLVAATYSLRRDPYADTRARNSLARRKATQPLASKSAGCVFRNPSGGPGQRMIPAGLLIEQLGMKGASEGGAVVSPQHANFLINEGECSSDDMRRLIARVKNRVAAEVGIVLQEEICVVPFSAPPHYSTLRAAKGRAGSA
;
A
#
# COMPACT_ATOMS: atom_id res chain seq x y z
N ALA A 1 18.74 -18.07 23.89
CA ALA A 1 17.58 -17.25 24.30
C ALA A 1 17.20 -16.33 23.15
N ALA A 2 16.02 -16.56 22.55
CA ALA A 2 15.51 -15.82 21.40
C ALA A 2 14.90 -14.49 21.84
N GLY A 3 15.74 -13.49 22.08
CA GLY A 3 15.31 -12.13 22.40
C GLY A 3 15.52 -11.20 21.23
N LYS A 4 14.46 -10.93 20.43
CA LYS A 4 14.31 -9.68 19.64
C LYS A 4 12.81 -9.41 19.43
N SER A 5 12.12 -8.92 20.46
CA SER A 5 10.78 -8.34 20.35
C SER A 5 10.86 -6.95 19.69
N GLY A 6 11.13 -6.91 18.39
CA GLY A 6 11.16 -5.67 17.60
C GLY A 6 10.14 -5.64 16.46
N PHE A 7 9.21 -6.61 16.45
CA PHE A 7 8.08 -6.62 15.52
C PHE A 7 6.90 -5.89 16.14
N GLY A 8 6.18 -5.14 15.30
CA GLY A 8 4.98 -4.40 15.67
C GLY A 8 4.05 -4.23 14.47
N TYR A 9 2.96 -3.49 14.65
CA TYR A 9 2.07 -3.20 13.53
C TYR A 9 2.82 -2.44 12.42
N ARG A 10 3.00 -3.09 11.26
CA ARG A 10 3.78 -2.58 10.11
C ARG A 10 5.23 -2.21 10.46
N GLN A 11 5.75 -2.81 11.52
CA GLN A 11 7.10 -2.59 12.02
C GLN A 11 7.85 -3.90 12.11
N SER A 12 9.10 -3.88 11.66
CA SER A 12 10.03 -4.98 11.87
C SER A 12 11.45 -4.44 12.10
N PRO A 13 12.32 -5.23 12.75
CA PRO A 13 13.73 -4.85 12.88
C PRO A 13 14.43 -4.68 11.52
N PHE A 14 13.89 -5.30 10.46
CA PHE A 14 14.47 -5.28 9.12
C PHE A 14 14.41 -3.90 8.47
N GLN A 15 13.45 -3.05 8.87
CA GLN A 15 13.34 -1.68 8.37
C GLN A 15 14.51 -0.79 8.83
N GLN A 16 15.25 -1.21 9.87
CA GLN A 16 16.41 -0.48 10.41
C GLN A 16 17.76 -1.02 9.87
N LEU A 17 17.73 -2.09 9.06
CA LEU A 17 18.95 -2.62 8.47
C LEU A 17 19.53 -1.66 7.41
N PRO A 18 20.86 -1.70 7.15
CA PRO A 18 21.45 -0.99 6.03
C PRO A 18 20.72 -1.31 4.72
N LYS A 19 20.57 -0.31 3.83
CA LYS A 19 19.85 -0.46 2.55
C LYS A 19 20.46 -1.53 1.62
N SER A 20 21.70 -1.93 1.84
CA SER A 20 22.39 -3.02 1.13
C SER A 20 22.07 -4.42 1.65
N SER A 21 21.26 -4.54 2.71
CA SER A 21 20.94 -5.82 3.33
C SER A 21 19.86 -6.56 2.54
N VAL A 22 19.99 -7.88 2.44
CA VAL A 22 19.03 -8.75 1.76
C VAL A 22 18.59 -9.86 2.70
N LEU A 23 17.28 -10.06 2.84
CA LEU A 23 16.72 -11.21 3.56
C LEU A 23 16.72 -12.43 2.64
N VAL A 24 17.47 -13.46 3.01
CA VAL A 24 17.66 -14.67 2.18
C VAL A 24 16.81 -15.85 2.62
N ALA A 25 16.34 -15.87 3.87
CA ALA A 25 15.53 -16.95 4.40
C ALA A 25 14.64 -16.47 5.55
N ALA A 26 13.53 -17.19 5.76
CA ALA A 26 12.67 -17.05 6.93
C ALA A 26 12.25 -18.45 7.41
N THR A 27 12.45 -18.75 8.68
CA THR A 27 12.08 -20.03 9.30
C THR A 27 10.91 -19.80 10.25
N TYR A 28 9.90 -20.65 10.16
CA TYR A 28 8.69 -20.57 10.98
C TYR A 28 8.57 -21.82 11.85
N SER A 29 8.13 -21.63 13.10
CA SER A 29 7.68 -22.73 13.96
C SER A 29 6.15 -22.76 13.95
N LEU A 30 5.57 -23.87 13.50
CA LEU A 30 4.13 -24.01 13.30
C LEU A 30 3.53 -25.03 14.27
N ARG A 31 2.21 -24.93 14.49
CA ARG A 31 1.42 -25.94 15.20
C ARG A 31 0.39 -26.55 14.25
N ARG A 32 0.18 -27.86 14.36
CA ARG A 32 -0.85 -28.55 13.58
C ARG A 32 -2.22 -28.00 13.97
N ASP A 33 -3.05 -27.73 12.96
CA ASP A 33 -4.40 -27.23 13.17
C ASP A 33 -5.36 -27.91 12.18
N PRO A 34 -6.39 -28.63 12.67
CA PRO A 34 -7.30 -29.38 11.82
C PRO A 34 -8.19 -28.48 10.94
N TYR A 35 -8.31 -27.19 11.25
CA TYR A 35 -9.13 -26.23 10.50
C TYR A 35 -8.29 -25.27 9.66
N ALA A 36 -6.97 -25.50 9.53
CA ALA A 36 -6.05 -24.61 8.79
C ALA A 36 -6.54 -24.35 7.37
N ASP A 37 -6.94 -25.41 6.67
CA ASP A 37 -7.43 -25.35 5.30
C ASP A 37 -8.71 -24.52 5.17
N THR A 38 -9.73 -24.80 5.99
CA THR A 38 -10.99 -24.04 6.00
C THR A 38 -10.76 -22.56 6.27
N ARG A 39 -9.91 -22.22 7.25
CA ARG A 39 -9.58 -20.81 7.54
C ARG A 39 -8.81 -20.15 6.40
N ALA A 40 -7.91 -20.86 5.72
CA ALA A 40 -7.20 -20.35 4.56
C ALA A 40 -8.18 -20.04 3.41
N ARG A 41 -9.09 -20.97 3.08
CA ARG A 41 -10.12 -20.77 2.05
C ARG A 41 -11.04 -19.60 2.38
N ASN A 42 -11.54 -19.52 3.62
CA ASN A 42 -12.42 -18.44 4.06
C ASN A 42 -11.70 -17.08 4.03
N SER A 43 -10.42 -17.03 4.43
CA SER A 43 -9.61 -15.82 4.33
C SER A 43 -9.45 -15.36 2.89
N LEU A 44 -9.15 -16.28 1.96
CA LEU A 44 -9.01 -15.97 0.54
C LEU A 44 -10.35 -15.52 -0.08
N ALA A 45 -11.44 -16.22 0.20
CA ALA A 45 -12.78 -15.88 -0.29
C ALA A 45 -13.19 -14.47 0.17
N ARG A 46 -12.99 -14.17 1.47
CA ARG A 46 -13.25 -12.84 2.02
C ARG A 46 -12.40 -11.77 1.33
N ARG A 47 -11.12 -12.01 1.09
CA ARG A 47 -10.26 -11.03 0.38
C ARG A 47 -10.72 -10.81 -1.05
N LYS A 48 -11.10 -11.85 -1.79
CA LYS A 48 -11.67 -11.72 -3.14
C LYS A 48 -12.95 -10.88 -3.15
N ALA A 49 -13.81 -11.08 -2.14
CA ALA A 49 -15.06 -10.32 -2.03
C ALA A 49 -14.87 -8.86 -1.61
N THR A 50 -13.84 -8.56 -0.80
CA THR A 50 -13.70 -7.24 -0.13
C THR A 50 -12.55 -6.38 -0.64
N GLN A 51 -11.65 -6.91 -1.47
CA GLN A 51 -10.46 -6.19 -1.95
C GLN A 51 -10.38 -6.26 -3.48
N PRO A 52 -9.90 -5.20 -4.15
CA PRO A 52 -9.75 -5.15 -5.60
C PRO A 52 -8.52 -5.94 -6.07
N LEU A 53 -8.51 -7.25 -5.85
CA LEU A 53 -7.35 -8.12 -6.10
C LEU A 53 -6.98 -8.25 -7.59
N ALA A 54 -7.91 -7.97 -8.50
CA ALA A 54 -7.68 -7.96 -9.94
C ALA A 54 -7.16 -6.60 -10.46
N SER A 55 -7.29 -5.54 -9.66
CA SER A 55 -6.86 -4.19 -10.04
C SER A 55 -5.36 -3.99 -9.79
N LYS A 56 -4.74 -3.12 -10.59
CA LYS A 56 -3.35 -2.71 -10.41
C LYS A 56 -3.26 -1.79 -9.18
N SER A 57 -2.75 -2.30 -8.06
CA SER A 57 -2.57 -1.53 -6.82
C SER A 57 -1.35 -2.01 -6.02
N ALA A 58 -0.92 -1.19 -5.06
CA ALA A 58 0.13 -1.54 -4.10
C ALA A 58 -0.42 -2.10 -2.77
N GLY A 59 -1.69 -2.54 -2.73
CA GLY A 59 -2.38 -2.92 -1.50
C GLY A 59 -2.96 -1.71 -0.75
N CYS A 60 -3.08 -1.82 0.57
CA CYS A 60 -3.48 -0.71 1.42
C CYS A 60 -2.43 0.40 1.36
N VAL A 61 -2.86 1.61 0.99
CA VAL A 61 -1.98 2.78 0.90
C VAL A 61 -1.61 3.32 2.28
N PHE A 62 -2.57 3.33 3.21
CA PHE A 62 -2.39 3.91 4.53
C PHE A 62 -2.41 2.84 5.62
N ARG A 63 -1.59 3.09 6.64
CA ARG A 63 -1.63 2.39 7.92
C ARG A 63 -2.93 2.74 8.64
N ASN A 64 -3.45 1.81 9.43
CA ASN A 64 -4.55 2.11 10.34
C ASN A 64 -4.04 3.02 11.48
N PRO A 65 -4.58 4.23 11.66
CA PRO A 65 -4.18 5.11 12.76
C PRO A 65 -4.57 4.50 14.12
N SER A 66 -3.72 4.71 15.12
CA SER A 66 -4.03 4.47 16.54
C SER A 66 -4.16 5.83 17.24
N GLY A 67 -5.19 6.05 18.04
CA GLY A 67 -5.35 7.28 18.81
C GLY A 67 -4.44 7.37 20.06
N GLY A 68 -3.51 6.43 20.23
CA GLY A 68 -2.52 6.40 21.30
C GLY A 68 -2.36 5.02 21.93
N PRO A 69 -1.45 4.87 22.92
CA PRO A 69 -1.31 3.63 23.68
C PRO A 69 -2.64 3.19 24.30
N GLY A 70 -3.01 1.92 24.13
CA GLY A 70 -4.25 1.35 24.68
C GLY A 70 -5.53 1.67 23.90
N GLN A 71 -5.47 2.52 22.86
CA GLN A 71 -6.63 2.80 22.02
C GLN A 71 -6.74 1.84 20.84
N ARG A 72 -7.99 1.54 20.45
CA ARG A 72 -8.27 0.68 19.30
C ARG A 72 -7.83 1.38 18.02
N MET A 73 -7.16 0.63 17.14
CA MET A 73 -6.82 1.11 15.81
C MET A 73 -8.07 1.30 14.96
N ILE A 74 -8.15 2.43 14.27
CA ILE A 74 -9.25 2.76 13.38
C ILE A 74 -8.87 2.31 11.96
N PRO A 75 -9.71 1.55 11.23
CA PRO A 75 -9.42 1.20 9.85
C PRO A 75 -9.33 2.46 8.98
N ALA A 76 -8.18 2.71 8.33
CA ALA A 76 -8.04 3.89 7.47
C ALA A 76 -9.03 3.87 6.31
N GLY A 77 -9.36 2.69 5.78
CA GLY A 77 -10.40 2.53 4.76
C GLY A 77 -11.78 3.00 5.21
N LEU A 78 -12.14 2.80 6.49
CA LEU A 78 -13.41 3.27 7.03
C LEU A 78 -13.46 4.80 7.04
N LEU A 79 -12.38 5.45 7.48
CA LEU A 79 -12.28 6.90 7.49
C LEU A 79 -12.45 7.47 6.08
N ILE A 80 -11.72 6.92 5.11
CA ILE A 80 -11.77 7.38 3.71
C ILE A 80 -13.17 7.15 3.10
N GLU A 81 -13.78 6.02 3.39
CA GLU A 81 -15.13 5.68 2.92
C GLU A 81 -16.21 6.60 3.50
N GLN A 82 -16.15 6.93 4.80
CA GLN A 82 -17.09 7.83 5.45
C GLN A 82 -17.05 9.25 4.89
N LEU A 83 -15.91 9.68 4.36
CA LEU A 83 -15.77 10.97 3.66
C LEU A 83 -16.23 10.91 2.19
N GLY A 84 -16.83 9.79 1.76
CA GLY A 84 -17.37 9.63 0.40
C GLY A 84 -16.28 9.56 -0.68
N MET A 85 -15.04 9.22 -0.33
CA MET A 85 -13.90 9.31 -1.26
C MET A 85 -13.78 8.11 -2.20
N LYS A 86 -14.60 7.07 -2.08
CA LYS A 86 -14.64 5.95 -3.04
C LYS A 86 -14.97 6.47 -4.44
N GLY A 87 -14.18 6.07 -5.43
CA GLY A 87 -14.30 6.56 -6.81
C GLY A 87 -13.69 7.93 -7.07
N ALA A 88 -13.18 8.65 -6.05
CA ALA A 88 -12.43 9.88 -6.27
C ALA A 88 -11.17 9.58 -7.11
N SER A 89 -10.87 10.45 -8.07
CA SER A 89 -9.79 10.25 -9.03
C SER A 89 -8.88 11.47 -9.19
N GLU A 90 -7.66 11.20 -9.63
CA GLU A 90 -6.66 12.16 -10.10
C GLU A 90 -5.99 11.54 -11.33
N GLY A 91 -6.22 12.08 -12.53
CA GLY A 91 -5.74 11.43 -13.76
C GLY A 91 -6.20 9.96 -13.85
N GLY A 92 -5.26 9.03 -14.05
CA GLY A 92 -5.54 7.59 -14.06
C GLY A 92 -5.61 6.89 -12.69
N ALA A 93 -5.36 7.61 -11.59
CA ALA A 93 -5.43 7.08 -10.23
C ALA A 93 -6.86 7.19 -9.69
N VAL A 94 -7.37 6.14 -9.03
CA VAL A 94 -8.73 6.10 -8.49
C VAL A 94 -8.73 5.47 -7.09
N VAL A 95 -9.50 6.02 -6.15
CA VAL A 95 -9.80 5.34 -4.89
C VAL A 95 -10.77 4.20 -5.19
N SER A 96 -10.38 2.97 -4.89
CA SER A 96 -11.17 1.79 -5.25
C SER A 96 -12.61 1.88 -4.70
N PRO A 97 -13.63 1.69 -5.54
CA PRO A 97 -15.02 1.58 -5.10
C PRO A 97 -15.24 0.39 -4.14
N GLN A 98 -14.45 -0.66 -4.26
CA GLN A 98 -14.57 -1.87 -3.44
C GLN A 98 -13.95 -1.67 -2.05
N HIS A 99 -12.78 -1.02 -1.94
CA HIS A 99 -12.08 -0.83 -0.68
C HIS A 99 -11.33 0.51 -0.63
N ALA A 100 -11.80 1.46 0.19
CA ALA A 100 -11.32 2.85 0.11
C ALA A 100 -9.84 3.07 0.51
N ASN A 101 -9.20 2.12 1.21
CA ASN A 101 -7.74 2.17 1.45
C ASN A 101 -6.89 1.63 0.28
N PHE A 102 -7.51 1.18 -0.81
CA PHE A 102 -6.81 0.79 -2.03
C PHE A 102 -6.94 1.91 -3.05
N LEU A 103 -5.81 2.45 -3.48
CA LEU A 103 -5.78 3.32 -4.65
C LEU A 103 -5.30 2.46 -5.83
N ILE A 104 -6.12 2.45 -6.87
CA ILE A 104 -5.98 1.57 -8.03
C ILE A 104 -5.61 2.41 -9.26
N ASN A 105 -4.90 1.77 -10.18
CA ASN A 105 -4.65 2.29 -11.51
C ASN A 105 -5.63 1.61 -12.48
N GLU A 106 -6.58 2.39 -13.03
CA GLU A 106 -7.57 1.92 -14.01
C GLU A 106 -7.15 2.15 -15.47
N GLY A 107 -5.97 2.71 -15.71
CA GLY A 107 -5.40 2.97 -17.04
C GLY A 107 -4.58 4.26 -17.05
N GLU A 108 -3.45 4.27 -17.78
CA GLU A 108 -2.57 5.44 -18.00
C GLU A 108 -2.18 6.25 -16.75
N CYS A 109 -2.31 5.68 -15.53
CA CYS A 109 -1.95 6.36 -14.28
C CYS A 109 -0.44 6.58 -14.19
N SER A 110 -0.03 7.84 -14.14
CA SER A 110 1.34 8.20 -13.81
C SER A 110 1.61 8.06 -12.30
N SER A 111 2.89 8.03 -11.92
CA SER A 111 3.26 8.08 -10.49
C SER A 111 2.86 9.40 -9.82
N ASP A 112 2.76 10.48 -10.59
CA ASP A 112 2.34 11.79 -10.09
C ASP A 112 0.84 11.81 -9.79
N ASP A 113 0.02 11.24 -10.68
CA ASP A 113 -1.43 11.04 -10.45
C ASP A 113 -1.69 10.30 -9.13
N MET A 114 -0.98 9.20 -8.92
CA MET A 114 -1.09 8.43 -7.68
C MET A 114 -0.67 9.27 -6.46
N ARG A 115 0.44 10.02 -6.56
CA ARG A 115 0.90 10.91 -5.47
C ARG A 115 -0.09 12.02 -5.15
N ARG A 116 -0.69 12.65 -6.17
CA ARG A 116 -1.73 13.68 -5.98
C ARG A 116 -2.96 13.09 -5.30
N LEU A 117 -3.39 11.89 -5.70
CA LEU A 117 -4.53 11.21 -5.07
C LEU A 117 -4.25 10.86 -3.61
N ILE A 118 -3.07 10.31 -3.30
CA ILE A 118 -2.63 10.03 -1.93
C ILE A 118 -2.66 11.31 -1.08
N ALA A 119 -2.08 12.40 -1.59
CA ALA A 119 -2.05 13.69 -0.90
C ALA A 119 -3.46 14.24 -0.65
N ARG A 120 -4.35 14.18 -1.65
CA ARG A 120 -5.74 14.59 -1.53
C ARG A 120 -6.49 13.81 -0.46
N VAL A 121 -6.33 12.48 -0.42
CA VAL A 121 -6.94 11.63 0.62
C VAL A 121 -6.41 12.00 2.01
N LYS A 122 -5.10 12.15 2.18
CA LYS A 122 -4.50 12.56 3.47
C LYS A 122 -5.03 13.92 3.94
N ASN A 123 -5.06 14.90 3.04
CA ASN A 123 -5.51 16.25 3.35
C ASN A 123 -7.00 16.26 3.74
N ARG A 124 -7.83 15.49 3.03
CA ARG A 124 -9.25 15.37 3.33
C ARG A 124 -9.50 14.76 4.71
N VAL A 125 -8.83 13.65 5.03
CA VAL A 125 -8.96 12.99 6.35
C VAL A 125 -8.42 13.88 7.46
N ALA A 126 -7.30 14.57 7.24
CA ALA A 126 -6.76 15.51 8.21
C ALA A 126 -7.71 16.69 8.48
N ALA A 127 -8.31 17.27 7.42
CA ALA A 127 -9.21 18.42 7.55
C ALA A 127 -10.54 18.07 8.23
N GLU A 128 -11.13 16.91 7.91
CA GLU A 128 -12.49 16.59 8.36
C GLU A 128 -12.54 15.68 9.60
N VAL A 129 -11.49 14.88 9.84
CA VAL A 129 -11.41 13.94 10.97
C VAL A 129 -10.35 14.37 11.98
N GLY A 130 -9.44 15.28 11.62
CA GLY A 130 -8.32 15.67 12.48
C GLY A 130 -7.22 14.60 12.60
N ILE A 131 -7.26 13.56 11.75
CA ILE A 131 -6.29 12.45 11.77
C ILE A 131 -5.34 12.57 10.57
N VAL A 132 -4.04 12.58 10.83
CA VAL A 132 -3.02 12.51 9.78
C VAL A 132 -2.71 11.05 9.44
N LEU A 133 -3.16 10.58 8.28
CA LEU A 133 -2.85 9.23 7.80
C LEU A 133 -1.36 9.08 7.46
N GLN A 134 -0.78 7.97 7.92
CA GLN A 134 0.57 7.56 7.54
C GLN A 134 0.52 6.56 6.39
N GLU A 135 1.40 6.74 5.40
CA GLU A 135 1.55 5.81 4.28
C GLU A 135 2.17 4.48 4.76
N GLU A 136 1.63 3.37 4.28
CA GLU A 136 2.19 2.02 4.43
C GLU A 136 3.11 1.68 3.25
N ILE A 137 2.79 2.20 2.07
CA ILE A 137 3.57 2.03 0.85
C ILE A 137 4.95 2.71 0.93
N CYS A 138 5.89 2.22 0.15
CA CYS A 138 7.20 2.84 -0.03
C CYS A 138 7.29 3.43 -1.44
N VAL A 139 7.57 4.73 -1.53
CA VAL A 139 7.83 5.37 -2.81
C VAL A 139 9.30 5.17 -3.17
N VAL A 140 9.55 4.45 -4.26
CA VAL A 140 10.90 4.30 -4.81
C VAL A 140 11.11 5.42 -5.83
N PRO A 141 12.03 6.38 -5.57
CA PRO A 141 12.31 7.43 -6.53
C PRO A 141 13.00 6.85 -7.76
N PHE A 142 12.71 7.44 -8.92
CA PHE A 142 13.49 7.15 -10.12
C PHE A 142 14.83 7.88 -10.04
N SER A 143 15.92 7.12 -9.98
CA SER A 143 17.27 7.64 -10.19
C SER A 143 17.74 7.17 -11.56
N ALA A 144 17.93 8.10 -12.48
CA ALA A 144 18.49 7.79 -13.79
C ALA A 144 19.89 7.16 -13.60
N PRO A 145 20.13 5.92 -14.08
CA PRO A 145 21.49 5.43 -14.14
C PRO A 145 22.35 6.33 -15.03
N PRO A 146 23.69 6.35 -14.86
CA PRO A 146 24.58 7.26 -15.59
C PRO A 146 24.43 7.21 -17.13
N HIS A 147 23.93 6.10 -17.67
CA HIS A 147 23.70 5.85 -19.10
C HIS A 147 22.22 5.92 -19.53
N TYR A 148 21.34 6.50 -18.70
CA TYR A 148 19.89 6.53 -19.01
C TYR A 148 19.52 7.45 -20.18
N SER A 149 20.29 8.53 -20.41
CA SER A 149 20.02 9.52 -21.47
C SER A 149 20.10 8.91 -22.87
N THR A 150 21.04 8.00 -23.12
CA THR A 150 21.19 7.29 -24.40
C THR A 150 20.06 6.31 -24.66
N LEU A 151 19.53 5.64 -23.61
CA LEU A 151 18.40 4.72 -23.72
C LEU A 151 17.07 5.43 -24.00
N ARG A 152 16.85 6.63 -23.45
CA ARG A 152 15.61 7.40 -23.66
C ARG A 152 15.54 7.99 -25.07
N ALA A 153 16.67 8.42 -25.64
CA ALA A 153 16.75 8.91 -27.02
C ALA A 153 16.41 7.84 -28.07
N ALA A 154 16.73 6.56 -27.80
CA ALA A 154 16.43 5.44 -28.69
C ALA A 154 14.92 5.10 -28.75
N LYS A 155 14.17 5.30 -27.66
CA LYS A 155 12.71 5.05 -27.62
C LYS A 155 11.87 6.18 -28.21
N GLY A 156 12.38 7.40 -28.29
CA GLY A 156 11.68 8.56 -28.86
C GLY A 156 11.58 8.58 -30.39
N ARG A 157 12.22 7.64 -31.10
CA ARG A 157 12.22 7.56 -32.58
C ARG A 157 11.30 6.48 -33.17
N ALA A 158 10.65 5.66 -32.34
CA ALA A 158 9.84 4.53 -32.81
C ALA A 158 8.31 4.79 -32.80
N GLY A 159 7.88 6.06 -32.79
CA GLY A 159 6.47 6.45 -32.62
C GLY A 159 5.96 7.52 -33.58
N SER A 160 6.51 7.62 -34.80
CA SER A 160 5.90 8.38 -35.89
C SER A 160 6.06 7.61 -37.20
N ALA A 161 5.07 6.77 -37.50
CA ALA A 161 4.71 6.32 -38.84
C ALA A 161 3.21 6.04 -38.83
#